data_AF-A0A7Y4YD38-F1
#
_entry.id   AF-A0A7Y4YD38-F1
#
_cell.length_a   1.000
_cell.length_b   1.000
_cell.length_c   1.000
_cell.angle_alpha   90.00
_cell.angle_beta   90.00
_cell.angle_gamma   90.00
#
_symmetry.space_group_name_H-M   'P 1'
#
loop_
_entity.id
_entity.type
_entity.pdbx_description
1 polymer ?
#
loop_
_entity_poly.entity_id
_entity_poly.type
_entity_poly.pdbx_seq_one_letter_code
_entity_poly.pdbx_strand_id
1 'polypeptide(L)'
;MAEQEHTVAGKTVELEEELKALGLWQTNMPAWVNWYDEDGTIARTDFAQWLQYVFIPNHLHKNKMMPVSAKKLLVPNAIKYFGDDVKKGKLLRILIEIDALL
;
A
#
# COMPACT_ATOMS: atom_id res chain seq x y z
N MET A 1 21.64 -16.21 4.47
CA MET A 1 20.43 -16.04 3.65
C MET A 1 19.79 -14.73 4.11
N ALA A 2 20.27 -13.58 3.61
CA ALA A 2 19.93 -12.26 4.18
C ALA A 2 19.95 -11.14 3.12
N GLU A 3 19.43 -11.42 1.92
CA GLU A 3 19.48 -10.47 0.79
C GLU A 3 18.09 -10.05 0.27
N GLN A 4 16.99 -10.51 0.90
CA GLN A 4 15.63 -10.17 0.46
C GLN A 4 14.95 -9.06 1.27
N GLU A 5 15.54 -8.64 2.39
CA GLU A 5 14.91 -7.69 3.34
C GLU A 5 14.86 -6.22 2.86
N HIS A 6 15.55 -5.89 1.76
CA HIS A 6 15.64 -4.52 1.21
C HIS A 6 15.01 -4.37 -0.19
N THR A 7 14.20 -5.33 -0.62
CA THR A 7 13.51 -5.24 -1.90
C THR A 7 12.08 -4.74 -1.72
N VAL A 8 11.55 -3.98 -2.69
CA VAL A 8 10.14 -3.54 -2.72
C VAL A 8 9.20 -4.74 -2.51
N ALA A 9 9.53 -5.90 -3.11
CA ALA A 9 8.76 -7.12 -2.95
C ALA A 9 8.74 -7.63 -1.49
N GLY A 10 9.90 -7.68 -0.82
CA GLY A 10 9.99 -8.08 0.59
C GLY A 10 9.19 -7.14 1.50
N LYS A 11 9.30 -5.83 1.29
CA LYS A 11 8.53 -4.83 2.04
C LYS A 11 7.03 -4.90 1.75
N THR A 12 6.64 -5.27 0.53
CA THR A 12 5.22 -5.48 0.18
C THR A 12 4.64 -6.70 0.91
N VAL A 13 5.42 -7.76 1.13
CA VAL A 13 5.01 -8.90 1.96
C VAL A 13 4.86 -8.48 3.42
N GLU A 14 5.82 -7.73 3.98
CA GLU A 14 5.70 -7.18 5.33
C GLU A 14 4.45 -6.28 5.48
N LEU A 15 4.13 -5.48 4.45
CA LEU A 15 2.93 -4.65 4.42
C LEU A 15 1.65 -5.50 4.49
N GLU A 16 1.60 -6.59 3.73
CA GLU A 16 0.47 -7.54 3.76
C GLU A 16 0.28 -8.15 5.14
N GLU A 17 1.36 -8.64 5.77
CA GLU A 17 1.30 -9.23 7.10
C GLU A 17 0.83 -8.21 8.14
N GLU A 18 1.31 -6.98 8.05
CA GLU A 18 0.92 -5.91 8.97
C GLU A 18 -0.56 -5.50 8.78
N LEU A 19 -1.05 -5.42 7.54
CA LEU A 19 -2.47 -5.19 7.25
C LEU A 19 -3.36 -6.29 7.85
N LYS A 20 -2.92 -7.55 7.76
CA LYS A 20 -3.61 -8.70 8.36
C LYS A 20 -3.59 -8.62 9.89
N ALA A 21 -2.44 -8.30 10.49
CA ALA A 21 -2.27 -8.19 11.93
C ALA A 21 -3.13 -7.07 12.54
N LEU A 22 -3.29 -5.95 11.81
CA LEU A 22 -4.12 -4.82 12.22
C LEU A 22 -5.62 -5.02 11.94
N GLY A 23 -6.01 -6.14 11.32
CA GLY A 23 -7.40 -6.39 10.92
C GLY A 23 -7.90 -5.46 9.81
N LEU A 24 -6.98 -4.81 9.09
CA LEU A 24 -7.27 -3.93 7.95
C LEU A 24 -7.40 -4.72 6.64
N TRP A 25 -6.96 -5.98 6.64
CA TRP A 25 -7.08 -6.87 5.51
C TRP A 25 -8.54 -7.23 5.24
N GLN A 26 -9.06 -6.77 4.10
CA GLN A 26 -10.43 -7.00 3.69
C GLN A 26 -10.49 -8.19 2.74
N THR A 27 -11.10 -9.29 3.15
CA THR A 27 -11.29 -10.47 2.29
C THR A 27 -12.32 -10.25 1.18
N ASN A 28 -13.24 -9.32 1.37
CA ASN A 28 -14.23 -8.97 0.36
C ASN A 28 -13.68 -7.89 -0.57
N MET A 29 -13.58 -8.23 -1.86
CA MET A 29 -13.16 -7.28 -2.88
C MET A 29 -14.22 -6.18 -3.03
N PRO A 30 -13.87 -4.90 -2.82
CA PRO A 30 -14.80 -3.81 -3.00
C PRO A 30 -15.25 -3.69 -4.45
N ALA A 31 -16.52 -3.37 -4.67
CA ALA A 31 -17.05 -3.17 -6.03
C ALA A 31 -16.24 -2.13 -6.82
N TRP A 32 -15.75 -1.07 -6.15
CA TRP A 32 -14.95 -0.01 -6.77
C TRP A 32 -13.63 -0.50 -7.39
N VAL A 33 -13.05 -1.61 -6.89
CA VAL A 33 -11.79 -2.16 -7.44
C VAL A 33 -11.98 -2.61 -8.88
N ASN A 34 -13.17 -3.12 -9.23
CA ASN A 34 -13.50 -3.48 -10.62
C ASN A 34 -13.71 -2.25 -11.53
N TRP A 35 -13.93 -1.07 -10.95
CA TRP A 35 -14.14 0.20 -11.65
C TRP A 35 -12.97 1.16 -11.41
N TYR A 36 -11.79 0.63 -11.04
CA TYR A 36 -10.63 1.46 -10.77
C TYR A 36 -10.20 2.21 -12.03
N ASP A 37 -10.42 3.52 -12.03
CA ASP A 37 -9.96 4.44 -13.05
C ASP A 37 -8.69 5.15 -12.53
N GLU A 38 -7.62 5.14 -13.33
CA GLU A 38 -6.28 5.61 -12.95
C GLU A 38 -6.26 7.11 -12.55
N ASP A 39 -7.31 7.87 -12.89
CA ASP A 39 -7.32 9.33 -12.82
C ASP A 39 -7.82 9.93 -11.48
N GLY A 40 -8.45 9.17 -10.57
CA GLY A 40 -9.10 9.82 -9.41
C GLY A 40 -9.53 8.99 -8.21
N THR A 41 -9.22 7.69 -8.17
CA THR A 41 -9.88 6.79 -7.21
C THR A 41 -9.31 6.84 -5.78
N ILE A 42 -8.05 7.27 -5.59
CA ILE A 42 -7.36 7.26 -4.29
C ILE A 42 -8.05 8.14 -3.24
N ALA A 43 -8.64 9.27 -3.64
CA ALA A 43 -9.22 10.24 -2.71
C ALA A 43 -10.59 9.83 -2.13
N ARG A 44 -11.25 8.82 -2.71
CA ARG A 44 -12.62 8.40 -2.34
C ARG A 44 -12.71 6.99 -1.75
N THR A 45 -11.60 6.26 -1.71
CA THR A 45 -11.59 4.85 -1.30
C THR A 45 -10.76 4.65 -0.05
N ASP A 46 -11.11 3.63 0.73
CA ASP A 46 -10.35 3.25 1.92
C ASP A 46 -8.91 2.97 1.51
N PHE A 47 -7.97 3.74 2.08
CA PHE A 47 -6.56 3.65 1.71
C PHE A 47 -6.01 2.24 1.96
N ALA A 48 -6.48 1.54 3.00
CA ALA A 48 -6.15 0.14 3.25
C ALA A 48 -6.61 -0.80 2.12
N GLN A 49 -7.81 -0.59 1.56
CA GLN A 49 -8.30 -1.37 0.43
C GLN A 49 -7.52 -1.06 -0.84
N TRP A 50 -7.18 0.21 -1.08
CA TRP A 50 -6.32 0.59 -2.20
C TRP A 50 -4.93 -0.04 -2.10
N LEU A 51 -4.34 -0.07 -0.90
CA LEU A 51 -3.08 -0.77 -0.67
C LEU A 51 -3.21 -2.26 -1.03
N GLN A 52 -4.24 -2.93 -0.52
CA GLN A 52 -4.42 -4.36 -0.75
C GLN A 52 -4.71 -4.73 -2.21
N TYR A 53 -5.61 -4.00 -2.88
CA TYR A 53 -6.15 -4.40 -4.18
C TYR A 53 -5.51 -3.70 -5.37
N VAL A 54 -4.85 -2.56 -5.15
CA VAL A 54 -4.16 -1.81 -6.19
C VAL A 54 -2.66 -1.88 -5.95
N PHE A 55 -2.17 -1.42 -4.80
CA PHE A 55 -0.72 -1.27 -4.58
C PHE A 55 0.02 -2.61 -4.55
N ILE A 56 -0.42 -3.56 -3.70
CA ILE A 56 0.20 -4.88 -3.53
C ILE A 56 0.28 -5.66 -4.86
N PRO A 57 -0.83 -5.92 -5.60
CA PRO A 57 -0.76 -6.66 -6.85
C PRO A 57 -0.01 -5.90 -7.95
N ASN A 58 -0.06 -4.57 -7.97
CA ASN A 58 0.74 -3.80 -8.93
C ASN A 58 2.23 -3.84 -8.63
N HIS A 59 2.68 -4.01 -7.39
CA HIS A 59 4.10 -4.11 -7.05
C HIS A 59 4.63 -5.55 -7.01
N LEU A 60 3.81 -6.54 -6.64
CA LEU A 60 4.20 -7.96 -6.62
C LEU A 60 4.17 -8.62 -7.99
N HIS A 61 3.13 -8.36 -8.80
CA HIS A 61 2.91 -9.13 -10.03
C HIS A 61 3.35 -8.44 -11.31
N LYS A 62 3.51 -7.12 -11.29
CA LYS A 62 3.95 -6.39 -12.48
C LYS A 62 5.02 -5.41 -12.07
N ASN A 63 6.18 -5.49 -12.68
CA ASN A 63 7.16 -4.39 -12.65
C ASN A 63 6.63 -3.19 -13.49
N LYS A 64 5.33 -2.89 -13.42
CA LYS A 64 4.70 -1.73 -14.04
C LYS A 64 4.93 -0.60 -13.06
N MET A 65 5.83 0.31 -13.44
CA MET A 65 6.07 1.55 -12.72
C MET A 65 4.70 2.22 -12.49
N MET A 66 4.30 2.33 -11.21
CA MET A 66 3.15 3.16 -10.87
C MET A 66 3.38 4.57 -11.44
N PRO A 67 2.33 5.24 -11.95
CA PRO A 67 2.46 6.61 -12.39
C PRO A 67 3.03 7.45 -11.24
N VAL A 68 4.01 8.31 -11.55
CA VAL A 68 4.77 9.12 -10.58
C VAL A 68 3.83 9.93 -9.66
N SER A 69 2.64 10.29 -10.16
CA SER A 69 1.57 10.96 -9.42
C SER A 69 1.05 10.14 -8.24
N ALA A 70 0.97 8.81 -8.35
CA ALA A 70 0.54 7.94 -7.27
C ALA A 70 1.65 7.70 -6.22
N LYS A 71 2.92 7.68 -6.65
CA LYS A 71 4.08 7.61 -5.73
C LYS A 71 4.10 8.80 -4.76
N LYS A 72 3.97 10.03 -5.30
CA LYS A 72 3.94 11.26 -4.49
C LYS A 72 2.79 11.36 -3.49
N LEU A 73 1.78 10.49 -3.61
CA LEU A 73 0.60 10.48 -2.76
C LEU A 73 0.59 9.32 -1.76
N LEU A 74 1.55 8.38 -1.81
CA LEU A 74 1.58 7.21 -0.92
C LEU A 74 1.81 7.63 0.54
N VAL A 75 2.96 8.28 0.81
CA VAL A 75 3.34 8.70 2.17
C VAL A 75 2.39 9.75 2.75
N PRO A 76 1.98 10.80 2.02
CA PRO A 76 1.03 11.78 2.55
C PRO A 76 -0.34 11.17 2.88
N ASN A 77 -0.86 10.25 2.04
CA ASN A 77 -2.12 9.57 2.34
C ASN A 77 -1.97 8.57 3.48
N ALA A 78 -0.84 7.87 3.57
CA ALA A 78 -0.54 7.01 4.71
C ALA A 78 -0.54 7.81 6.02
N ILE A 79 0.10 8.97 6.06
CA ILE A 79 0.12 9.85 7.23
C ILE A 79 -1.29 10.36 7.54
N LYS A 80 -2.06 10.73 6.52
CA LYS A 80 -3.44 11.19 6.69
C LYS A 80 -4.39 10.11 7.21
N TYR A 81 -4.25 8.86 6.77
CA TYR A 81 -5.12 7.74 7.15
C TYR A 81 -4.67 6.99 8.41
N PHE A 82 -3.36 6.91 8.64
CA PHE A 82 -2.77 6.08 9.68
C PHE A 82 -1.96 6.87 10.72
N GLY A 83 -1.61 8.13 10.45
CA GLY A 83 -0.75 8.93 11.33
C GLY A 83 -1.37 9.28 12.69
N ASP A 84 -2.69 9.21 12.83
CA ASP A 84 -3.38 9.43 14.11
C ASP A 84 -3.33 8.19 15.03
N ASP A 85 -3.07 7.00 14.47
CA ASP A 85 -3.12 5.74 15.20
C ASP A 85 -1.71 5.17 15.42
N VAL A 86 -1.22 5.27 16.65
CA VAL A 86 0.11 4.80 17.06
C VAL A 86 0.31 3.31 16.76
N LYS A 87 -0.77 2.50 16.78
CA LYS A 87 -0.68 1.06 16.46
C LYS A 87 -0.38 0.82 14.99
N LYS A 88 -0.63 1.80 14.13
CA LYS A 88 -0.38 1.74 12.67
C LYS A 88 0.96 2.39 12.30
N GLY A 89 1.79 2.78 13.27
CA GLY A 89 3.10 3.39 13.02
C GLY A 89 4.06 2.47 12.26
N LYS A 90 3.99 1.16 12.50
CA LYS A 90 4.80 0.18 11.75
C LYS A 90 4.35 0.05 10.30
N LEU A 91 3.04 0.02 10.05
CA LEU A 91 2.47 0.07 8.70
C LEU A 91 2.92 1.33 7.94
N LEU A 92 2.87 2.50 8.60
CA LEU A 92 3.31 3.76 8.03
C LEU A 92 4.80 3.74 7.65
N ARG A 93 5.64 3.18 8.55
CA ARG A 93 7.07 3.01 8.29
C ARG A 93 7.31 2.13 7.07
N ILE A 94 6.61 1.00 6.94
CA ILE A 94 6.75 0.09 5.80
C ILE A 94 6.40 0.84 4.50
N LEU A 95 5.34 1.65 4.49
CA LEU A 95 4.94 2.44 3.33
C LEU A 95 5.99 3.49 2.93
N ILE A 96 6.61 4.15 3.91
CA ILE A 96 7.72 5.10 3.68
C ILE A 96 8.96 4.37 3.14
N GLU A 97 9.28 3.20 3.70
CA GLU A 97 10.39 2.37 3.22
C GLU A 97 10.14 1.91 1.78
N ILE A 98 8.92 1.53 1.41
CA ILE A 98 8.58 1.18 0.03
C ILE A 98 8.70 2.39 -0.90
N ASP A 99 8.18 3.56 -0.50
CA ASP A 99 8.29 4.79 -1.30
C ASP A 99 9.75 5.17 -1.56
N ALA A 100 10.63 5.01 -0.56
CA ALA A 100 12.06 5.29 -0.68
C ALA A 100 12.80 4.29 -1.59
N LEU A 101 12.27 3.07 -1.77
CA LEU A 101 12.85 2.03 -2.63
C LEU A 101 12.33 2.09 -4.07
N LEU A 102 11.34 2.96 -4.36
CA LEU A 102 10.67 3.09 -5.66
C LEU A 102 11.18 4.25 -6.52
#